data_AF-A0A497I378-F1
#
_entry.id   AF-A0A497I378-F1
#
_cell.length_a   1.000
_cell.length_b   1.000
_cell.length_c   1.000
_cell.angle_alpha   90.00
_cell.angle_beta   90.00
_cell.angle_gamma   90.00
#
_symmetry.space_group_name_H-M   'P 1'
#
loop_
_entity.id
_entity.type
_entity.pdbx_description
1 polymer ?
#
loop_
_entity_poly.entity_id
_entity_poly.type
_entity_poly.pdbx_seq_one_letter_code
_entity_poly.pdbx_strand_id
1 'polypeptide(L)'
;MVKMDSLTEKEKGYLFGLFLGDGYAYHDKKQRHYSIEFFLNSEKDTDVVNFLRGLLLKIGTKPSFRKDKRYNSIRVRVRSKRLYEALIAQKKSLVDSSKEFKIGFISGFIDAEGYVNPAERMIMLINTSKKVMCLIKKYLEDLGMRVVLKKRKKSKRDRLPSYRLYVPVNFINTESNSVKVQRYKRGLQVAG
;
A
#
# COMPACT_ATOMS: atom_id res chain seq x y z
N MET A 1 -2.78 0.48 -23.89
CA MET A 1 -4.11 0.74 -23.29
C MET A 1 -4.10 0.17 -21.88
N VAL A 2 -4.60 0.88 -20.86
CA VAL A 2 -4.62 0.35 -19.48
C VAL A 2 -5.61 -0.79 -19.37
N LYS A 3 -5.15 -1.95 -18.87
CA LYS A 3 -5.92 -3.18 -18.69
C LYS A 3 -5.86 -3.64 -17.22
N MET A 4 -6.78 -3.15 -16.38
CA MET A 4 -6.80 -3.52 -14.96
C MET A 4 -7.07 -5.03 -14.76
N ASP A 5 -7.77 -5.66 -15.69
CA ASP A 5 -8.08 -7.10 -15.67
C ASP A 5 -6.87 -7.99 -15.95
N SER A 6 -5.75 -7.41 -16.38
CA SER A 6 -4.47 -8.13 -16.46
C SER A 6 -3.87 -8.40 -15.07
N LEU A 7 -4.38 -7.77 -14.01
CA LEU A 7 -4.00 -8.06 -12.64
C LEU A 7 -4.94 -9.10 -12.03
N THR A 8 -4.39 -10.02 -11.24
CA THR A 8 -5.16 -10.85 -10.31
C THR A 8 -5.84 -9.98 -9.26
N GLU A 9 -6.88 -10.50 -8.59
CA GLU A 9 -7.56 -9.78 -7.50
C GLU A 9 -6.59 -9.34 -6.38
N LYS A 10 -5.60 -10.18 -6.06
CA LYS A 10 -4.55 -9.87 -5.09
C LYS A 10 -3.63 -8.74 -5.55
N GLU A 11 -3.27 -8.70 -6.84
CA GLU A 11 -2.47 -7.60 -7.41
C GLU A 11 -3.26 -6.29 -7.49
N LYS A 12 -4.56 -6.35 -7.84
CA LYS A 12 -5.47 -5.18 -7.79
C LYS A 12 -5.56 -4.62 -6.38
N GLY A 13 -5.77 -5.50 -5.40
CA GLY A 13 -5.76 -5.16 -3.99
C GLY A 13 -4.45 -4.47 -3.60
N TYR A 14 -3.31 -5.07 -3.94
CA TYR A 14 -1.99 -4.51 -3.65
C TYR A 14 -1.79 -3.11 -4.22
N LEU A 15 -2.04 -2.92 -5.53
CA LEU A 15 -1.87 -1.62 -6.17
C LEU A 15 -2.73 -0.56 -5.48
N PHE A 16 -3.95 -0.92 -5.10
CA PHE A 16 -4.87 -0.01 -4.43
C PHE A 16 -4.48 0.28 -2.97
N GLY A 17 -4.01 -0.72 -2.23
CA GLY A 17 -3.49 -0.56 -0.87
C GLY A 17 -2.27 0.37 -0.83
N LEU A 18 -1.30 0.13 -1.72
CA LEU A 18 -0.12 0.98 -1.88
C LEU A 18 -0.52 2.42 -2.26
N PHE A 19 -1.51 2.57 -3.15
CA PHE A 19 -2.04 3.87 -3.55
C PHE A 19 -2.69 4.65 -2.39
N LEU A 20 -3.39 3.97 -1.47
CA LEU A 20 -4.00 4.64 -0.33
C LEU A 20 -2.98 5.04 0.77
N GLY A 21 -1.82 4.38 0.83
CA GLY A 21 -0.73 4.76 1.72
C GLY A 21 0.14 5.87 1.14
N ASP A 22 0.92 5.54 0.11
CA ASP A 22 1.96 6.42 -0.47
C ASP A 22 1.58 7.02 -1.84
N GLY A 23 0.36 6.77 -2.30
CA GLY A 23 -0.12 7.25 -3.59
C GLY A 23 -0.69 8.66 -3.55
N TYR A 24 -0.47 9.39 -4.63
CA TYR A 24 -1.03 10.70 -4.89
C TYR A 24 -1.66 10.73 -6.27
N ALA A 25 -2.88 11.26 -6.38
CA ALA A 25 -3.59 11.41 -7.64
C ALA A 25 -3.90 12.88 -7.90
N TYR A 26 -3.52 13.35 -9.09
CA TYR A 26 -3.65 14.74 -9.50
C TYR A 26 -4.26 14.85 -10.89
N HIS A 27 -5.22 15.76 -11.05
CA HIS A 27 -5.81 16.11 -12.35
C HIS A 27 -5.56 17.59 -12.62
N ASP A 28 -4.68 17.87 -13.58
CA ASP A 28 -4.49 19.20 -14.13
C ASP A 28 -5.64 19.50 -15.09
N LYS A 29 -6.58 20.35 -14.67
CA LYS A 29 -7.75 20.71 -15.50
C LYS A 29 -7.35 21.51 -16.74
N LYS A 30 -6.29 22.32 -16.67
CA LYS A 30 -5.86 23.21 -17.76
C LYS A 30 -5.19 22.40 -18.87
N GLN A 31 -4.32 21.46 -18.50
CA GLN A 31 -3.62 20.59 -19.44
C GLN A 31 -4.35 19.25 -19.70
N ARG A 32 -5.47 19.01 -19.01
CA ARG A 32 -6.24 17.74 -19.03
C ARG A 32 -5.36 16.52 -18.72
N HIS A 33 -4.35 16.70 -17.87
CA HIS A 33 -3.40 15.66 -17.50
C HIS A 33 -3.83 14.95 -16.21
N TYR A 34 -3.89 13.62 -16.26
CA TYR A 34 -4.21 12.76 -15.13
C TYR A 34 -2.94 12.04 -14.69
N SER A 35 -2.47 12.32 -13.49
CA SER A 35 -1.23 11.78 -12.95
C SER A 35 -1.49 10.97 -11.68
N ILE A 36 -0.88 9.80 -11.59
CA ILE A 36 -0.75 8.99 -10.39
C ILE A 36 0.73 8.97 -10.03
N GLU A 37 1.04 9.25 -8.78
CA GLU A 37 2.40 9.31 -8.26
C GLU A 37 2.50 8.45 -6.99
N PHE A 38 3.64 7.80 -6.80
CA PHE A 38 4.01 7.13 -5.56
C PHE A 38 5.38 7.64 -5.13
N PHE A 39 5.57 7.83 -3.83
CA PHE A 39 6.84 8.29 -3.25
C PHE A 39 7.35 7.23 -2.27
N LEU A 40 8.27 6.38 -2.74
CA LEU A 40 8.78 5.23 -1.98
C LEU A 40 10.22 5.48 -1.56
N ASN A 41 10.70 4.96 -0.42
CA ASN A 41 12.06 5.25 0.05
C ASN A 41 13.14 4.71 -0.93
N SER A 42 14.12 5.53 -1.32
CA SER A 42 15.09 5.12 -2.35
C SER A 42 16.07 4.02 -1.92
N GLU A 43 16.26 3.81 -0.62
CA GLU A 43 17.18 2.80 -0.08
C GLU A 43 16.42 1.57 0.42
N LYS A 44 15.32 1.79 1.14
CA LYS A 44 14.59 0.73 1.84
C LYS A 44 13.52 0.07 1.00
N ASP A 45 13.03 0.70 -0.08
CA ASP A 45 11.86 0.22 -0.83
C ASP A 45 12.20 -0.07 -2.30
N THR A 46 13.46 -0.36 -2.63
CA THR A 46 13.88 -0.62 -4.03
C THR A 46 13.15 -1.82 -4.67
N ASP A 47 12.89 -2.88 -3.92
CA ASP A 47 12.13 -4.05 -4.38
C ASP A 47 10.61 -3.79 -4.42
N VAL A 48 10.05 -2.97 -3.52
CA VAL A 48 8.67 -2.46 -3.60
C VAL A 48 8.51 -1.64 -4.89
N VAL A 49 9.48 -0.78 -5.22
CA VAL A 49 9.52 -0.01 -6.48
C VAL A 49 9.55 -0.96 -7.69
N ASN A 50 10.35 -2.03 -7.64
CA ASN A 50 10.42 -3.02 -8.72
C ASN A 50 9.13 -3.83 -8.85
N PHE A 51 8.49 -4.20 -7.74
CA PHE A 51 7.22 -4.90 -7.74
C PHE A 51 6.11 -4.02 -8.33
N LEU A 52 6.02 -2.75 -7.88
CA LEU A 52 5.11 -1.75 -8.45
C LEU A 52 5.38 -1.54 -9.95
N ARG A 53 6.65 -1.47 -10.37
CA ARG A 53 7.02 -1.38 -11.80
C ARG A 53 6.42 -2.56 -12.58
N GLY A 54 6.56 -3.79 -12.08
CA GLY A 54 5.99 -4.98 -12.69
C GLY A 54 4.48 -4.87 -12.89
N LEU A 55 3.74 -4.47 -11.84
CA LEU A 55 2.29 -4.27 -11.92
C LEU A 55 1.89 -3.21 -12.95
N LEU A 56 2.58 -2.07 -12.93
CA LEU A 56 2.30 -0.95 -13.84
C LEU A 56 2.59 -1.30 -15.31
N LEU A 57 3.66 -2.05 -15.57
CA LEU A 57 3.95 -2.57 -16.91
C LEU A 57 2.94 -3.63 -17.33
N LYS A 58 2.53 -4.52 -16.43
CA LYS A 58 1.53 -5.59 -16.68
C LYS A 58 0.18 -5.01 -17.13
N ILE A 59 -0.26 -3.89 -16.56
CA ILE A 59 -1.47 -3.19 -16.99
C ILE A 59 -1.26 -2.31 -18.23
N GLY A 60 -0.07 -2.31 -18.84
CA GLY A 60 0.23 -1.57 -20.08
C GLY A 60 0.43 -0.07 -19.90
N THR A 61 0.86 0.39 -18.72
CA THR A 61 1.27 1.79 -18.51
C THR A 61 2.75 2.00 -18.81
N LYS A 62 3.16 3.28 -18.92
CA LYS A 62 4.56 3.69 -19.10
C LYS A 62 5.01 4.50 -17.88
N PRO A 63 5.33 3.85 -16.76
CA PRO A 63 5.76 4.54 -15.54
C PRO A 63 7.13 5.21 -15.74
N SER A 64 7.28 6.39 -15.18
CA SER A 64 8.56 7.10 -15.08
C SER A 64 9.07 7.04 -13.64
N PHE A 65 10.38 6.81 -13.47
CA PHE A 65 11.04 6.68 -12.17
C PHE A 65 12.07 7.79 -12.06
N ARG A 66 12.00 8.60 -11.00
CA ARG A 66 12.98 9.65 -10.73
C ARG A 66 13.27 9.70 -9.25
N LYS A 67 14.55 9.69 -8.86
CA LYS A 67 14.94 9.98 -7.49
C LYS A 67 14.59 11.44 -7.20
N ASP A 68 13.91 11.69 -6.09
CA ASP A 68 13.72 13.05 -5.60
C ASP A 68 15.06 13.56 -5.05
N LYS A 69 15.45 14.77 -5.44
CA LYS A 69 16.73 15.35 -4.99
C LYS A 69 16.65 15.90 -3.56
N ARG A 70 15.44 16.19 -3.08
CA ARG A 70 15.17 16.81 -1.76
C ARG A 70 14.87 15.78 -0.69
N TYR A 71 14.37 14.61 -1.08
CA TYR A 71 13.95 13.56 -0.18
C TYR A 71 14.60 12.23 -0.55
N ASN A 72 14.81 11.34 0.42
CA ASN A 72 15.31 9.99 0.17
C ASN A 72 14.20 9.09 -0.42
N SER A 73 13.63 9.51 -1.55
CA SER A 73 12.52 8.83 -2.21
C SER A 73 12.68 8.69 -3.72
N ILE A 74 12.08 7.65 -4.27
CA ILE A 74 11.85 7.42 -5.69
C ILE A 74 10.41 7.82 -5.98
N ARG A 75 10.26 8.82 -6.83
CA ARG A 75 8.96 9.17 -7.43
C ARG A 75 8.68 8.24 -8.60
N VAL A 76 7.63 7.43 -8.47
CA VAL A 76 7.05 6.64 -9.57
C VAL A 76 5.84 7.40 -10.10
N ARG A 77 5.88 7.88 -11.35
CA ARG A 77 4.80 8.66 -11.96
C ARG A 77 4.23 7.97 -13.19
N VAL A 78 2.91 7.86 -13.25
CA VAL A 78 2.13 7.39 -14.40
C VAL A 78 1.18 8.49 -14.85
N ARG A 79 1.16 8.81 -16.14
CA ARG A 79 0.13 9.66 -16.74
C ARG A 79 -0.90 8.79 -17.44
N SER A 80 -2.07 8.64 -16.82
CA SER A 80 -3.14 7.80 -17.35
C SER A 80 -4.49 8.18 -16.75
N LYS A 81 -5.39 8.66 -17.61
CA LYS A 81 -6.78 8.94 -17.21
C LYS A 81 -7.48 7.68 -16.71
N ARG A 82 -7.34 6.55 -17.41
CA ARG A 82 -8.00 5.30 -17.04
C ARG A 82 -7.54 4.76 -15.68
N LEU A 83 -6.23 4.76 -15.41
CA LEU A 83 -5.73 4.31 -14.11
C LEU A 83 -6.20 5.25 -12.99
N TYR A 84 -6.19 6.56 -13.25
CA TYR A 84 -6.69 7.56 -12.31
C TYR A 84 -8.17 7.30 -11.98
N GLU A 85 -9.01 7.16 -13.00
CA GLU A 85 -10.45 6.92 -12.82
C GLU A 85 -10.71 5.61 -12.07
N ALA A 86 -9.99 4.53 -12.40
CA ALA A 86 -10.12 3.25 -11.72
C ALA A 86 -9.79 3.36 -10.22
N LEU A 87 -8.67 4.00 -9.85
CA LEU A 87 -8.27 4.15 -8.45
C LEU A 87 -9.20 5.09 -7.68
N ILE A 88 -9.69 6.17 -8.31
CA ILE A 88 -10.64 7.09 -7.68
C ILE A 88 -12.02 6.44 -7.51
N ALA A 89 -12.48 5.65 -8.47
CA ALA A 89 -13.72 4.88 -8.35
C ALA A 89 -13.61 3.87 -7.19
N GLN A 90 -12.53 3.10 -7.15
CA GLN A 90 -12.27 2.14 -6.06
C GLN A 90 -12.23 2.81 -4.67
N LYS A 91 -11.67 4.02 -4.57
CA LYS A 91 -11.67 4.82 -3.33
C LYS A 91 -13.05 5.27 -2.88
N LYS A 92 -14.00 5.44 -3.81
CA LYS A 92 -15.40 5.75 -3.48
C LYS A 92 -16.16 4.51 -3.06
N SER A 93 -15.95 3.39 -3.75
CA SER A 93 -16.62 2.10 -3.52
C SER A 93 -15.85 1.19 -2.56
N LEU A 94 -15.38 1.70 -1.41
CA LEU A 94 -14.72 0.87 -0.39
C LEU A 94 -15.75 -0.10 0.24
N VAL A 95 -16.02 -1.20 -0.45
CA VAL A 95 -17.05 -2.20 -0.11
C VAL A 95 -16.45 -3.61 -0.19
N ASP A 96 -17.24 -4.58 0.25
CA ASP A 96 -16.93 -6.01 0.29
C ASP A 96 -16.17 -6.49 -0.95
N SER A 97 -15.13 -7.28 -0.70
CA SER A 97 -14.11 -7.63 -1.68
C SER A 97 -13.71 -9.09 -1.48
N SER A 98 -13.19 -9.71 -2.53
CA SER A 98 -12.68 -11.09 -2.45
C SER A 98 -11.59 -11.22 -1.38
N LYS A 99 -11.43 -12.42 -0.82
CA LYS A 99 -10.34 -12.75 0.13
C LYS A 99 -8.98 -12.34 -0.45
N GLU A 100 -8.74 -12.65 -1.72
CA GLU A 100 -7.51 -12.33 -2.44
C GLU A 100 -7.27 -10.82 -2.52
N PHE A 101 -8.30 -10.05 -2.86
CA PHE A 101 -8.21 -8.59 -2.87
C PHE A 101 -7.91 -8.04 -1.47
N LYS A 102 -8.55 -8.54 -0.42
CA LYS A 102 -8.32 -8.11 0.98
C LYS A 102 -6.86 -8.34 1.38
N ILE A 103 -6.31 -9.53 1.11
CA ILE A 103 -4.90 -9.87 1.36
C ILE A 103 -3.98 -8.92 0.57
N GLY A 104 -4.25 -8.74 -0.72
CA GLY A 104 -3.51 -7.82 -1.57
C GLY A 104 -3.51 -6.39 -1.03
N PHE A 105 -4.70 -5.88 -0.67
CA PHE A 105 -4.89 -4.54 -0.14
C PHE A 105 -4.07 -4.28 1.12
N ILE A 106 -4.18 -5.19 2.10
CA ILE A 106 -3.38 -5.09 3.33
C ILE A 106 -1.89 -5.15 2.99
N SER A 107 -1.49 -6.00 2.04
CA SER A 107 -0.10 -6.16 1.63
C SER A 107 0.49 -4.88 1.01
N GLY A 108 -0.22 -4.24 0.08
CA GLY A 108 0.21 -2.97 -0.50
C GLY A 108 0.27 -1.84 0.54
N PHE A 109 -0.67 -1.84 1.50
CA PHE A 109 -0.67 -0.85 2.56
C PHE A 109 0.45 -1.07 3.58
N ILE A 110 0.84 -2.32 3.88
CA ILE A 110 2.04 -2.64 4.67
C ILE A 110 3.29 -2.15 3.95
N ASP A 111 3.38 -2.37 2.63
CA ASP A 111 4.53 -1.91 1.86
C ASP A 111 4.64 -0.37 1.83
N ALA A 112 3.52 0.35 1.91
CA ALA A 112 3.51 1.81 2.10
C ALA A 112 3.88 2.21 3.55
N GLU A 113 3.00 1.89 4.50
CA GLU A 113 2.94 2.51 5.84
C GLU A 113 3.47 1.60 6.95
N GLY A 114 3.83 0.37 6.60
CA GLY A 114 4.15 -0.68 7.56
C GLY A 114 5.58 -0.66 8.06
N TYR A 115 5.69 -0.85 9.36
CA TYR A 115 6.92 -1.22 10.05
C TYR A 115 6.77 -2.62 10.64
N VAL A 116 7.60 -3.56 10.18
CA VAL A 116 7.67 -4.90 10.78
C VAL A 116 8.60 -4.83 11.99
N ASN A 117 8.09 -5.16 13.17
CA ASN A 117 8.87 -5.26 14.40
C ASN A 117 9.21 -6.72 14.69
N PRO A 118 10.47 -7.16 14.44
CA PRO A 118 10.87 -8.55 14.67
C PRO A 118 10.76 -8.97 16.14
N ALA A 119 11.11 -8.09 17.07
CA ALA A 119 11.15 -8.39 18.50
C ALA A 119 9.74 -8.65 19.07
N GLU A 120 8.78 -7.83 18.67
CA GLU A 120 7.39 -7.94 19.12
C GLU A 120 6.55 -8.89 18.24
N ARG A 121 7.14 -9.49 17.20
CA ARG A 121 6.46 -10.33 16.20
C ARG A 121 5.13 -9.69 15.76
N MET A 122 5.20 -8.44 15.30
CA MET A 122 4.04 -7.70 14.82
C MET A 122 4.37 -6.76 13.69
N ILE A 123 3.37 -6.45 12.87
CA ILE A 123 3.46 -5.41 11.84
C ILE A 123 2.62 -4.22 12.32
N MET A 124 3.26 -3.06 12.43
CA MET A 124 2.64 -1.84 12.88
C MET A 124 2.31 -0.95 11.69
N LEU A 125 1.04 -0.55 11.58
CA LEU A 125 0.57 0.44 10.62
C LEU A 125 0.23 1.73 11.35
N ILE A 126 0.64 2.88 10.81
CA ILE A 126 0.30 4.19 11.36
C ILE A 126 -0.22 5.07 10.22
N ASN A 127 -1.41 5.64 10.36
CA ASN A 127 -1.94 6.57 9.37
C ASN A 127 -2.92 7.57 10.02
N THR A 128 -3.10 8.74 9.43
CA THR A 128 -4.01 9.79 9.92
C THR A 128 -5.47 9.53 9.54
N SER A 129 -5.72 8.73 8.50
CA SER A 129 -7.07 8.39 8.04
C SER A 129 -7.69 7.29 8.88
N LYS A 130 -8.57 7.66 9.82
CA LYS A 130 -9.38 6.70 10.60
C LYS A 130 -10.16 5.75 9.69
N LYS A 131 -10.71 6.27 8.58
CA LYS A 131 -11.53 5.49 7.63
C LYS A 131 -10.72 4.34 7.02
N VAL A 132 -9.51 4.61 6.55
CA VAL A 132 -8.62 3.59 5.96
C VAL A 132 -8.20 2.58 7.02
N MET A 133 -7.85 3.05 8.22
CA MET A 133 -7.45 2.16 9.32
C MET A 133 -8.59 1.24 9.80
N CYS A 134 -9.83 1.73 9.83
CA CYS A 134 -11.01 0.91 10.10
C CYS A 134 -11.28 -0.11 9.00
N LEU A 135 -11.05 0.24 7.73
CA LEU A 135 -11.19 -0.70 6.62
C LEU A 135 -10.18 -1.84 6.71
N ILE A 136 -8.91 -1.52 6.99
CA ILE A 136 -7.87 -2.53 7.19
C ILE A 136 -8.22 -3.44 8.37
N LYS A 137 -8.68 -2.87 9.48
CA LYS A 137 -9.19 -3.63 10.63
C LYS A 137 -10.26 -4.62 10.20
N LYS A 138 -11.29 -4.15 9.49
CA LYS A 138 -12.38 -4.99 8.99
C LYS A 138 -11.85 -6.13 8.10
N TYR A 139 -10.96 -5.82 7.15
CA TYR A 139 -10.40 -6.85 6.26
C TYR A 139 -9.58 -7.90 7.00
N LEU A 140 -8.84 -7.52 8.03
CA LEU A 140 -8.13 -8.48 8.87
C LEU A 140 -9.09 -9.33 9.71
N GLU A 141 -10.15 -8.73 10.26
CA GLU A 141 -11.20 -9.45 11.00
C GLU A 141 -11.96 -10.44 10.10
N ASP A 142 -12.29 -10.05 8.86
CA ASP A 142 -12.87 -10.93 7.84
C ASP A 142 -11.95 -12.12 7.49
N LEU A 143 -10.63 -11.96 7.65
CA LEU A 143 -9.62 -13.02 7.49
C LEU A 143 -9.44 -13.86 8.76
N GLY A 144 -10.26 -13.66 9.79
CA GLY A 144 -10.22 -14.40 11.06
C GLY A 144 -9.14 -13.90 12.04
N MET A 145 -8.58 -12.71 11.83
CA MET A 145 -7.52 -12.16 12.68
C MET A 145 -8.08 -11.22 13.73
N ARG A 146 -7.63 -11.36 14.98
CA ARG A 146 -7.93 -10.42 16.06
C ARG A 146 -7.00 -9.23 15.98
N VAL A 147 -7.55 -8.03 15.83
CA VAL A 147 -6.78 -6.81 15.55
C VAL A 147 -7.14 -5.70 16.51
N VAL A 148 -6.10 -4.97 16.96
CA VAL A 148 -6.25 -3.83 17.86
C VAL A 148 -5.95 -2.54 17.10
N LEU A 149 -6.90 -1.61 17.12
CA LEU A 149 -6.77 -0.25 16.59
C LEU A 149 -6.75 0.75 17.77
N LYS A 150 -5.66 1.51 17.91
CA LYS A 150 -5.49 2.52 18.97
C LYS A 150 -5.34 3.91 18.36
N LYS A 151 -5.97 4.92 18.96
CA LYS A 151 -5.68 6.33 18.67
C LYS A 151 -4.36 6.69 19.35
N ARG A 152 -3.43 7.32 18.63
CA ARG A 152 -2.15 7.79 19.20
C ARG A 152 -2.32 9.14 19.89
N LYS A 153 -1.49 9.42 20.89
CA LYS A 153 -1.32 10.79 21.41
C LYS A 153 -0.86 11.69 20.26
N LYS A 154 -1.40 12.91 20.18
CA LYS A 154 -1.05 13.89 19.13
C LYS A 154 0.46 14.12 19.15
N SER A 155 1.10 14.10 17.98
CA SER A 155 2.49 14.55 17.88
C SER A 155 2.52 16.06 18.18
N LYS A 156 3.55 16.52 18.92
CA LYS A 156 3.72 17.96 19.21
C LYS A 156 3.88 18.79 17.91
N ARG A 157 4.37 18.15 16.84
CA ARG A 157 4.71 18.76 15.55
C ARG A 157 3.51 18.88 14.61
N ASP A 158 2.81 17.78 14.33
CA ASP A 158 1.80 17.73 13.27
C ASP A 158 0.41 18.10 13.79
N ARG A 159 0.18 17.98 15.11
CA ARG A 159 -1.09 18.21 15.83
C ARG A 159 -2.30 17.40 15.32
N LEU A 160 -2.15 16.62 14.24
CA LEU A 160 -3.17 15.76 13.66
C LEU A 160 -3.35 14.47 14.48
N PRO A 161 -4.59 13.96 14.64
CA PRO A 161 -4.80 12.63 15.16
C PRO A 161 -4.20 11.60 14.19
N SER A 162 -3.47 10.63 14.74
CA SER A 162 -3.05 9.43 14.01
C SER A 162 -3.54 8.19 14.73
N TYR A 163 -3.69 7.11 13.97
CA TYR A 163 -4.16 5.83 14.46
C TYR A 163 -3.07 4.80 14.23
N ARG A 164 -2.95 3.86 15.16
CA ARG A 164 -2.03 2.74 15.10
C ARG A 164 -2.82 1.45 15.07
N LEU A 165 -2.56 0.62 14.08
CA LEU A 165 -3.13 -0.71 13.96
C LEU A 165 -2.02 -1.75 14.08
N TYR A 166 -2.27 -2.75 14.91
CA TYR A 166 -1.37 -3.87 15.16
C TYR A 166 -1.83 -5.06 14.32
N VAL A 167 -1.17 -5.29 13.19
CA VAL A 167 -1.41 -6.45 12.34
C VAL A 167 -0.66 -7.65 12.94
N PRO A 168 -1.35 -8.74 13.30
CA PRO A 168 -0.70 -9.90 13.88
C PRO A 168 0.27 -10.56 12.90
N VAL A 169 1.38 -11.12 13.39
CA VAL A 169 2.36 -11.80 12.53
C VAL A 169 1.80 -13.02 11.83
N ASN A 170 0.71 -13.64 12.30
CA ASN A 170 0.10 -14.74 11.53
C ASN A 170 -0.42 -14.29 10.14
N PHE A 171 -0.48 -12.98 9.84
CA PHE A 171 -0.65 -12.48 8.48
C PHE A 171 0.46 -12.97 7.53
N ILE A 172 1.67 -13.28 8.02
CA ILE A 172 2.75 -13.90 7.21
C ILE A 172 2.38 -15.29 6.67
N ASN A 173 1.42 -15.96 7.31
CA ASN A 173 0.95 -17.29 6.92
C ASN A 173 -0.12 -17.20 5.83
N THR A 174 -0.59 -15.99 5.51
CA THR A 174 -1.38 -15.77 4.30
C THR A 174 -0.47 -15.83 3.08
N GLU A 175 -1.04 -16.08 1.91
CA GLU A 175 -0.36 -15.92 0.63
C GLU A 175 -0.21 -14.43 0.26
N SER A 176 0.32 -13.63 1.18
CA SER A 176 0.54 -12.19 1.03
C SER A 176 1.59 -11.89 -0.03
N ASN A 177 1.31 -10.89 -0.86
CA ASN A 177 2.26 -10.34 -1.84
C ASN A 177 2.99 -9.09 -1.31
N SER A 178 3.00 -8.83 0.01
CA SER A 178 3.78 -7.73 0.59
C SER A 178 5.25 -8.06 0.55
N VAL A 179 6.02 -7.18 -0.08
CA VAL A 179 7.47 -7.32 -0.17
C VAL A 179 8.10 -7.22 1.22
N LYS A 180 7.62 -6.32 2.10
CA LYS A 180 8.11 -6.18 3.48
C LYS A 180 7.83 -7.42 4.33
N VAL A 181 6.65 -8.06 4.18
CA VAL A 181 6.31 -9.32 4.84
C VAL A 181 7.22 -10.45 4.36
N GLN A 182 7.46 -10.56 3.05
CA GLN A 182 8.33 -11.59 2.50
C GLN A 182 9.79 -11.45 2.95
N ARG A 183 10.31 -10.21 3.06
CA ARG A 183 11.64 -9.96 3.65
C ARG A 183 11.74 -10.50 5.07
N TYR A 184 10.75 -10.22 5.90
CA TYR A 184 10.72 -10.71 7.28
C TYR A 184 10.68 -12.24 7.34
N LYS A 185 9.85 -12.88 6.50
CA LYS A 185 9.75 -14.34 6.41
C LYS A 185 11.09 -15.00 6.04
N ARG A 186 11.82 -14.43 5.07
CA ARG A 186 13.17 -14.90 4.69
C ARG A 186 14.16 -14.74 5.84
N GLY A 187 14.11 -13.63 6.57
CA GLY A 187 14.96 -13.41 7.74
C GLY A 187 14.76 -14.45 8.85
N LEU A 188 13.52 -14.91 9.06
CA LEU A 188 13.23 -15.99 10.01
C LEU A 188 13.82 -17.35 9.59
N GLN A 189 13.88 -17.63 8.28
CA GLN A 189 14.40 -18.91 7.76
C GLN A 189 15.93 -19.03 7.82
N VAL A 190 16.65 -17.91 7.90
CA VAL A 190 18.12 -17.89 7.99
C VAL A 190 18.58 -17.93 9.46
N ALA A 191 17.69 -17.63 10.40
CA ALA A 191 17.99 -17.55 11.83
C ALA A 191 17.60 -18.80 12.64
N GLY A 192 17.00 -19.82 11.99
CA GLY A 192 16.65 -21.10 12.58
C GLY A 192 17.47 -22.22 11.97
#